data_AF-A0A086B4A1-F1
#
_entry.id   AF-A0A086B4A1-F1
#
_cell.length_a   1.000
_cell.length_b   1.000
_cell.length_c   1.000
_cell.angle_alpha   90.00
_cell.angle_beta   90.00
_cell.angle_gamma   90.00
#
_symmetry.space_group_name_H-M   'P 1'
#
loop_
_entity.id
_entity.type
_entity.pdbx_description
1 polymer ?
#
loop_
_entity_poly.entity_id
_entity_poly.type
_entity_poly.pdbx_seq_one_letter_code
_entity_poly.pdbx_strand_id
1 'polypeptide(L)' 'MKNLKRLDRENLKSINGGATCFENCPPVPYGPGFPRSCAAFEALPQCCKSKVLVSIDCFPQ' A
#
# COMPACT_ATOMS: atom_id res chain seq x y z
N MET A 1 16.60 21.49 24.40
CA MET A 1 16.06 21.45 23.02
C MET A 1 17.02 20.63 22.18
N LYS A 2 16.60 19.49 21.62
CA LYS A 2 17.50 18.62 20.85
C LYS A 2 17.82 19.30 19.52
N ASN A 3 19.11 19.54 19.26
CA ASN A 3 19.60 20.08 17.99
C ASN A 3 19.14 19.17 16.84
N LEU A 4 18.17 19.65 16.05
CA LEU A 4 17.77 18.99 14.81
C LEU A 4 18.93 19.15 13.83
N LYS A 5 19.84 18.16 13.82
CA LYS A 5 20.90 18.05 12.82
C LYS A 5 20.23 18.15 11.45
N ARG A 6 20.73 19.06 10.60
CA ARG A 6 20.28 19.22 9.21
C ARG A 6 20.21 17.84 8.57
N LEU A 7 18.99 17.38 8.34
CA LEU A 7 18.73 16.13 7.67
C LEU A 7 19.17 16.33 6.22
N ASP A 8 20.29 15.72 5.86
CA ASP A 8 20.76 15.71 4.48
C ASP A 8 19.68 15.11 3.58
N ARG A 9 19.53 15.65 2.36
CA ARG A 9 18.48 15.22 1.42
C ARG A 9 18.64 13.74 1.06
N GLU A 10 19.85 13.20 1.08
CA GLU A 10 20.12 11.77 0.92
C GLU A 10 19.63 10.97 2.14
N ASN A 11 19.82 11.49 3.35
CA ASN A 11 19.29 10.88 4.58
C ASN A 11 17.77 10.97 4.68
N LEU A 12 17.14 11.97 4.07
CA LEU A 12 15.67 12.04 3.98
C LEU A 12 15.07 10.96 3.06
N LYS A 13 15.82 10.52 2.04
CA LYS A 13 15.36 9.41 1.17
C LYS A 13 15.32 8.08 1.93
N SER A 14 16.26 7.86 2.86
CA SER A 14 16.30 6.66 3.70
C SER A 14 15.31 6.72 4.88
N ILE A 15 14.88 7.93 5.29
CA ILE A 15 13.81 8.14 6.26
C ILE A 15 12.46 7.99 5.55
N ASN A 16 12.03 6.75 5.35
CA ASN A 16 10.64 6.37 5.05
C ASN A 16 9.97 7.10 3.87
N GLY A 17 10.68 7.35 2.78
CA GLY A 17 10.09 7.91 1.55
C GLY A 17 9.58 6.88 0.56
N GLY A 18 9.89 5.59 0.75
CA GLY A 18 9.63 4.54 -0.23
C GLY A 18 9.26 3.24 0.42
N ALA A 19 8.02 3.12 0.89
CA ALA A 19 7.41 1.80 0.82
C ALA A 19 7.33 1.47 -0.68
N THR A 20 8.27 0.66 -1.18
CA THR A 20 8.45 0.27 -2.60
C THR A 20 7.22 -0.34 -3.28
N CYS A 21 6.11 -0.46 -2.54
CA CYS A 21 4.86 -1.00 -3.04
C CYS A 21 4.00 0.02 -3.76
N PHE A 22 4.04 1.31 -3.40
CA PHE A 22 3.08 2.29 -3.95
C PHE A 22 3.13 2.36 -5.49
N GLU A 23 4.33 2.26 -6.07
CA GLU A 23 4.51 2.32 -7.53
C GLU A 23 4.07 1.03 -8.24
N ASN A 24 3.92 -0.08 -7.52
CA ASN A 24 3.70 -1.41 -8.11
C ASN A 24 2.36 -2.05 -7.74
N CYS A 25 1.54 -1.42 -6.90
CA CYS A 25 0.24 -1.97 -6.54
C CYS A 25 -0.80 -1.72 -7.66
N PRO A 26 -1.59 -2.73 -8.05
CA PRO A 26 -2.62 -2.54 -9.07
C PRO A 26 -3.67 -1.52 -8.60
N PRO A 27 -3.93 -0.44 -9.34
CA PRO A 27 -4.85 0.62 -8.90
C PRO A 27 -6.33 0.31 -9.15
N VAL A 28 -6.70 -0.97 -9.23
CA VAL A 28 -8.06 -1.43 -9.56
C VAL A 28 -8.81 -1.88 -8.32
N PRO A 29 -10.15 -1.73 -8.27
CA PRO A 29 -10.95 -2.23 -7.15
C PRO A 29 -11.15 -3.75 -7.22
N TYR A 30 -11.38 -4.36 -6.05
CA TYR A 30 -11.51 -5.80 -5.85
C TYR A 30 -12.86 -6.15 -5.19
N GLY A 31 -13.52 -7.22 -5.64
CA GLY A 31 -14.75 -7.74 -5.06
C GLY A 31 -15.87 -8.00 -6.08
N PRO A 32 -17.05 -8.44 -5.60
CA PRO A 32 -18.21 -8.66 -6.47
C PRO A 32 -18.59 -7.38 -7.23
N GLY A 33 -18.75 -7.48 -8.55
CA GLY A 33 -19.06 -6.33 -9.41
C GLY A 33 -17.87 -5.44 -9.79
N PHE A 34 -16.65 -5.76 -9.34
CA PHE A 34 -15.42 -5.06 -9.72
C PHE A 34 -14.57 -5.85 -10.73
N PRO A 35 -13.59 -5.21 -11.40
CA PRO A 35 -12.72 -5.86 -12.37
C PRO A 35 -11.83 -6.99 -11.80
N ARG A 36 -11.62 -7.04 -10.48
CA ARG A 36 -10.83 -8.07 -9.80
C ARG A 36 -11.66 -8.77 -8.73
N SER A 37 -11.43 -10.07 -8.55
CA SER A 37 -12.11 -10.88 -7.52
C SER A 37 -11.49 -10.71 -6.13
N CYS A 38 -12.22 -11.13 -5.09
CA CYS A 38 -11.66 -11.19 -3.72
C CYS A 38 -10.44 -12.11 -3.62
N ALA A 39 -10.40 -13.20 -4.39
CA ALA A 39 -9.22 -14.08 -4.46
C ALA A 39 -7.98 -13.34 -5.00
N ALA A 40 -8.17 -12.42 -5.95
CA ALA A 40 -7.09 -11.58 -6.46
C ALA A 40 -6.62 -10.54 -5.42
N PHE A 41 -7.50 -10.08 -4.53
CA PHE A 41 -7.11 -9.25 -3.39
C PHE A 41 -6.29 -10.05 -2.38
N GLU A 42 -6.69 -11.29 -2.09
CA GLU A 42 -5.97 -12.15 -1.13
C GLU A 42 -4.56 -12.51 -1.59
N ALA A 43 -4.36 -12.64 -2.90
CA ALA A 43 -3.05 -12.88 -3.51
C ALA A 43 -2.13 -11.65 -3.53
N LEU A 44 -2.62 -10.46 -3.16
CA LEU A 44 -1.77 -9.27 -3.11
C LEU A 44 -0.73 -9.38 -1.97
N PRO A 45 0.49 -8.88 -2.20
CA PRO A 45 1.41 -8.61 -1.11
C PRO A 45 0.72 -7.77 -0.03
N GLN A 46 0.99 -8.05 1.24
CA GLN A 46 0.36 -7.37 2.37
C GLN A 46 0.49 -5.84 2.31
N CYS A 47 1.60 -5.39 1.74
CA CYS A 47 1.87 -4.00 1.46
C CYS A 47 0.83 -3.35 0.52
N CYS A 48 0.38 -4.07 -0.52
CA CYS A 48 -0.65 -3.60 -1.44
C CYS A 48 -2.08 -3.75 -0.91
N LYS A 49 -2.33 -4.72 -0.02
CA LYS A 49 -3.67 -4.88 0.59
C LYS A 49 -4.14 -3.61 1.30
N SER A 50 -3.22 -2.85 1.90
CA SER A 50 -3.53 -1.56 2.56
C SER A 50 -3.74 -0.37 1.60
N LYS A 51 -3.59 -0.56 0.29
CA LYS A 51 -3.51 0.50 -0.73
C LYS A 51 -4.51 0.36 -1.87
N VAL A 52 -5.28 -0.71 -1.90
CA VAL A 52 -6.29 -0.97 -2.94
C VAL A 52 -7.70 -0.81 -2.36
N LEU A 53 -8.65 -0.50 -3.24
CA LEU A 53 -10.07 -0.51 -2.88
C LEU A 53 -10.58 -1.95 -2.95
N VAL A 54 -11.30 -2.39 -1.91
CA VAL A 54 -11.83 -3.75 -1.82
C VAL A 54 -13.25 -3.71 -1.24
N SER A 55 -14.15 -4.54 -1.78
CA SER A 55 -15.50 -4.71 -1.24
C SER A 55 -15.46 -5.34 0.14
N ILE A 56 -16.38 -4.94 1.01
CA ILE A 56 -16.54 -5.55 2.34
C ILE A 56 -16.86 -7.05 2.26
N ASP A 57 -17.49 -7.49 1.16
CA ASP A 57 -17.80 -8.91 0.90
C ASP A 57 -16.55 -9.80 0.79
N CYS A 58 -15.36 -9.21 0.61
CA CYS A 58 -14.11 -9.96 0.57
C CYS A 58 -13.56 -10.33 1.95
N PHE A 59 -14.12 -9.79 3.03
CA PHE A 59 -13.71 -10.12 4.39
C PHE A 59 -14.63 -11.18 5.00
N PRO A 60 -14.08 -12.16 5.73
CA PRO A 60 -14.90 -13.07 6.51
C PRO A 60 -15.68 -12.27 7.57
N GLN A 61 -16.96 -12.61 7.74
CA GLN A 61 -17.82 -12.02 8.78
C GLN A 61 -17.56 -12.62 10.15
#